data_AF-A4WKL9-F1
#
_entry.id   AF-A4WKL9-F1
#
_cell.length_a   1.000
_cell.length_b   1.000
_cell.length_c   1.000
_cell.angle_alpha   90.00
_cell.angle_beta   90.00
_cell.angle_gamma   90.00
#
_symmetry.space_group_name_H-M   'P 1'
#
loop_
_entity.id
_entity.type
_entity.pdbx_description
1 polymer ?
#
loop_
_entity_poly.entity_id
_entity_poly.type
_entity_poly.pdbx_seq_one_letter_code
_entity_poly.pdbx_strand_id
1 'polypeptide(L)'
;MIEDISPRPERVEMNKTSLYLYLTRRRESRLFTLTVTPSPSPPPSTTPTPTSLPTTATPPPSTATSTQPHAPGTEFLIAAALIVVAAITASLLFRKRGRGDCADLNETDKAIINALIDRGGVAERTELQEALDLPKTTLHRHLHKLAKYGYIKLEQLGGRQRVKLLRKC
;
A
#
# COMPACT_ATOMS: atom_id res chain seq x y z
N MET A 1 27.26 -12.78 15.30
CA MET A 1 28.08 -13.73 14.52
C MET A 1 27.26 -15.01 14.41
N ILE A 2 27.03 -15.54 13.20
CA ILE A 2 26.17 -16.73 13.00
C ILE A 2 27.06 -17.97 13.08
N GLU A 3 26.74 -18.92 13.95
CA GLU A 3 27.56 -20.12 14.21
C GLU A 3 27.17 -21.35 13.37
N ASP A 4 25.92 -21.50 12.92
CA ASP A 4 25.54 -22.70 12.15
C ASP A 4 24.32 -22.50 11.24
N ILE A 5 24.32 -23.18 10.09
CA ILE A 5 23.22 -23.21 9.11
C ILE A 5 23.01 -24.66 8.69
N SER A 6 21.83 -25.20 8.99
CA SER A 6 21.45 -26.57 8.65
C SER A 6 20.12 -26.62 7.88
N PRO A 7 20.04 -27.33 6.73
CA PRO A 7 21.15 -28.05 6.07
C PRO A 7 22.19 -27.10 5.46
N ARG A 8 23.45 -27.55 5.37
CA ARG A 8 24.55 -26.71 4.86
C ARG A 8 24.33 -26.35 3.37
N PRO A 9 24.27 -25.06 3.01
CA PRO A 9 24.18 -24.62 1.62
C PRO A 9 25.49 -24.91 0.87
N GLU A 10 25.45 -24.85 -0.45
CA GLU A 10 26.64 -25.07 -1.30
C GLU A 10 27.72 -24.02 -1.06
N ARG A 11 27.32 -22.77 -0.83
CA ARG A 11 28.21 -21.68 -0.46
C ARG A 11 27.46 -20.66 0.40
N VAL A 12 28.13 -20.19 1.45
CA VAL A 12 27.65 -19.12 2.34
C VAL A 12 28.65 -17.98 2.26
N GLU A 13 28.17 -16.77 1.95
CA GLU A 13 29.01 -15.58 1.85
C GLU A 13 28.37 -14.45 2.64
N MET A 14 29.18 -13.71 3.41
CA MET A 14 28.68 -12.68 4.30
C MET A 14 29.44 -11.38 4.04
N ASN A 15 28.71 -10.32 3.66
CA ASN A 15 29.23 -8.97 3.58
C ASN A 15 28.93 -8.23 4.90
N LYS A 16 29.34 -6.96 5.03
CA LYS A 16 29.12 -6.10 6.19
C LYS A 16 27.65 -6.01 6.63
N THR A 17 26.69 -6.29 5.75
CA THR A 17 25.24 -6.13 6.03
C THR A 17 24.36 -7.28 5.53
N SER A 18 24.87 -8.20 4.71
CA SER A 18 24.02 -9.20 4.04
C SER A 18 24.64 -10.60 4.05
N LEU A 19 23.80 -11.61 4.29
CA LEU A 19 24.12 -13.04 4.21
C LEU A 19 23.58 -13.59 2.88
N TYR A 20 24.48 -14.08 2.03
CA TYR A 20 24.16 -14.74 0.76
C TYR A 20 24.23 -16.25 0.91
N LEU A 21 23.16 -16.94 0.50
CA LEU A 21 23.02 -18.39 0.51
C LEU A 21 22.91 -18.86 -0.95
N TYR A 22 23.90 -19.61 -1.44
CA TYR A 22 23.86 -20.20 -2.78
C TYR A 22 23.30 -21.63 -2.71
N LEU A 23 22.30 -21.91 -3.53
CA LEU A 23 21.54 -23.17 -3.53
C LEU A 23 21.66 -23.86 -4.90
N THR A 24 21.92 -25.16 -4.91
CA THR A 24 21.89 -25.96 -6.13
C THR A 24 20.46 -26.06 -6.67
N ARG A 25 20.32 -26.07 -8.00
CA ARG A 25 19.01 -26.10 -8.68
C ARG A 25 18.36 -27.49 -8.61
N ARG A 26 17.94 -27.91 -7.41
CA ARG A 26 16.96 -28.98 -7.20
C ARG A 26 15.59 -28.35 -7.01
N ARG A 27 14.56 -28.89 -7.68
CA ARG A 27 13.15 -28.45 -7.53
C ARG A 27 12.57 -28.93 -6.19
N GLU A 28 13.18 -28.54 -5.07
CA GLU A 28 12.75 -28.88 -3.72
C GLU A 28 12.84 -27.62 -2.84
N SER A 29 11.77 -27.29 -2.12
CA SER A 29 11.79 -26.23 -1.10
C SER A 29 12.56 -26.72 0.14
N ARG A 30 13.55 -25.96 0.59
CA ARG A 30 14.26 -26.21 1.86
C ARG A 30 14.04 -25.07 2.84
N LEU A 31 13.78 -25.42 4.09
CA LEU A 31 13.69 -24.49 5.21
C LEU A 31 15.08 -24.36 5.84
N PHE A 32 15.49 -23.13 6.17
CA PHE A 32 16.73 -22.83 6.87
C PHE A 32 16.41 -22.08 8.15
N THR A 33 17.06 -22.46 9.23
CA THR A 33 16.97 -21.75 10.52
C THR A 33 18.22 -20.89 10.67
N LEU A 34 18.04 -19.59 10.90
CA LEU A 34 19.14 -18.64 11.13
C LEU A 34 19.19 -18.29 12.61
N THR A 35 20.26 -18.69 13.30
CA THR A 35 20.49 -18.33 14.70
C THR A 35 21.38 -17.10 14.76
N VAL A 36 20.86 -15.98 15.26
CA VAL A 36 21.60 -14.72 15.43
C VAL A 36 21.91 -14.52 16.90
N THR A 37 23.19 -14.58 17.28
CA THR A 37 23.63 -14.24 18.64
C THR A 37 23.66 -12.72 18.80
N PRO A 38 22.82 -12.12 19.68
CA PRO A 38 22.86 -10.69 19.94
C PRO A 38 24.15 -10.33 20.70
N SER A 39 24.81 -9.26 20.25
CA SER A 39 25.96 -8.66 20.95
C SER A 39 25.52 -8.14 22.32
N PRO A 40 26.31 -8.29 23.40
CA PRO A 40 25.96 -7.77 24.72
C PRO A 40 25.77 -6.25 24.65
N SER A 41 24.57 -5.75 24.96
CA SER A 41 24.26 -4.32 25.01
C SER A 41 24.75 -3.71 26.33
N PRO A 42 25.33 -2.51 26.33
CA PRO A 42 25.60 -1.76 27.57
C PRO A 42 24.29 -1.35 28.28
N PRO A 43 24.33 -1.14 29.61
CA PRO A 43 23.15 -0.91 30.45
C PRO A 43 22.45 0.44 30.14
N PRO A 44 21.13 0.54 30.39
CA PRO A 44 20.35 1.75 30.09
C PRO A 44 20.67 2.91 31.04
N SER A 45 20.96 4.09 30.48
CA SER A 45 20.98 5.35 31.24
C SER A 45 19.55 5.81 31.53
N THR A 46 19.24 6.01 32.82
CA THR A 46 17.98 6.55 33.32
C THR A 46 17.95 8.09 33.14
N THR A 47 16.93 8.61 32.47
CA THR A 47 16.61 10.05 32.45
C THR A 47 15.35 10.29 33.28
N PRO A 48 15.34 11.27 34.19
CA PRO A 48 14.26 11.47 35.16
C PRO A 48 13.01 12.15 34.59
N THR A 49 11.87 11.65 35.03
CA THR A 49 10.50 12.16 34.90
C THR A 49 10.32 13.57 35.49
N PRO A 50 9.63 14.50 34.83
CA PRO A 50 9.10 15.68 35.49
C PRO A 50 7.71 15.41 36.11
N THR A 51 7.67 15.62 37.41
CA THR A 51 6.50 15.74 38.31
C THR A 51 5.64 16.96 37.96
N SER A 52 4.31 16.79 37.96
CA SER A 52 3.37 17.91 38.18
C SER A 52 2.23 17.47 39.11
N LEU A 53 2.09 18.19 40.22
CA LEU A 53 1.09 18.03 41.28
C LEU A 53 -0.07 19.06 41.07
N PRO A 54 -1.15 19.03 41.90
CA PRO A 54 -2.54 19.05 41.45
C PRO A 54 -3.17 20.45 41.43
N THR A 55 -4.36 20.57 40.83
CA THR A 55 -5.23 21.74 41.06
C THR A 55 -6.69 21.31 41.16
N THR A 56 -7.13 21.25 42.42
CA THR A 56 -8.36 21.80 43.00
C THR A 56 -9.71 21.57 42.29
N ALA A 57 -10.52 20.73 42.91
CA ALA A 57 -11.96 20.64 42.76
C ALA A 57 -12.70 21.73 43.57
N THR A 58 -13.85 22.21 43.10
CA THR A 58 -15.04 22.65 43.87
C THR A 58 -16.23 22.95 42.90
N PRO A 59 -17.52 22.76 43.31
CA PRO A 59 -18.59 22.21 42.47
C PRO A 59 -19.77 23.22 42.14
N PRO A 60 -21.06 22.80 41.98
CA PRO A 60 -21.99 22.96 40.82
C PRO A 60 -23.07 24.07 41.12
N PRO A 61 -24.29 24.22 40.49
CA PRO A 61 -25.12 23.29 39.68
C PRO A 61 -25.99 23.92 38.56
N SER A 62 -26.94 23.10 38.06
CA SER A 62 -28.21 23.42 37.41
C SER A 62 -28.34 23.22 35.90
N THR A 63 -28.77 21.99 35.59
CA THR A 63 -30.01 21.64 34.87
C THR A 63 -30.72 22.79 34.14
N ALA A 64 -30.77 22.68 32.81
CA ALA A 64 -31.87 23.20 32.01
C ALA A 64 -32.23 22.16 30.93
N THR A 65 -33.29 21.42 31.22
CA THR A 65 -34.04 20.65 30.23
C THR A 65 -34.62 21.64 29.21
N SER A 66 -34.11 21.63 27.98
CA SER A 66 -34.77 22.31 26.87
C SER A 66 -35.65 21.29 26.14
N THR A 67 -36.92 21.28 26.50
CA THR A 67 -38.00 20.65 25.75
C THR A 67 -38.17 21.42 24.44
N GLN A 68 -37.59 20.92 23.36
CA GLN A 68 -37.81 21.45 22.02
C GLN A 68 -39.09 20.84 21.42
N PRO A 69 -40.09 21.65 21.02
CA PRO A 69 -41.30 21.14 20.37
C PRO A 69 -40.96 20.65 18.96
N HIS A 70 -41.03 19.34 18.74
CA HIS A 70 -40.97 18.78 17.39
C HIS A 70 -42.29 19.04 16.66
N ALA A 71 -42.24 19.91 15.65
CA ALA A 71 -43.30 20.05 14.66
C ALA A 71 -43.14 18.95 13.59
N PRO A 72 -44.14 18.11 13.35
CA PRO A 72 -44.08 17.03 12.36
C PRO A 72 -44.25 17.62 10.95
N GLY A 73 -43.15 18.03 10.33
CA GLY A 73 -43.16 18.51 8.95
C GLY A 73 -41.80 18.96 8.41
N THR A 74 -40.92 19.45 9.28
CA THR A 74 -39.54 19.86 8.91
C THR A 74 -38.56 18.69 8.86
N GLU A 75 -38.83 17.59 9.56
CA GLU A 75 -37.95 16.40 9.59
C GLU A 75 -37.78 15.77 8.19
N PHE A 76 -38.84 15.73 7.38
CA PHE A 76 -38.77 15.16 6.03
C PHE A 76 -37.95 16.04 5.08
N LEU A 77 -38.05 17.37 5.21
CA LEU A 77 -37.27 18.29 4.36
C LEU A 77 -35.79 18.29 4.75
N ILE A 78 -35.47 18.21 6.04
CA ILE A 78 -34.09 18.11 6.53
C ILE A 78 -33.48 16.76 6.13
N ALA A 79 -34.23 15.66 6.28
CA ALA A 79 -33.79 14.33 5.87
C ALA A 79 -33.57 14.25 4.35
N ALA A 80 -34.48 14.79 3.54
CA ALA A 80 -34.34 14.85 2.09
C ALA A 80 -33.13 15.68 1.66
N ALA A 81 -32.90 16.85 2.28
CA ALA A 81 -31.75 17.69 2.00
C ALA A 81 -30.43 16.98 2.33
N LEU A 82 -30.35 16.26 3.45
CA LEU A 82 -29.16 15.48 3.82
C LEU A 82 -28.88 14.34 2.83
N ILE A 83 -29.91 13.64 2.34
CA ILE A 83 -29.75 12.59 1.33
C ILE A 83 -29.20 13.17 0.02
N VAL A 84 -29.71 14.33 -0.42
CA VAL A 84 -29.22 14.99 -1.63
C VAL A 84 -27.76 15.42 -1.47
N VAL A 85 -27.38 16.03 -0.34
CA VAL A 85 -25.99 16.40 -0.06
C VAL A 85 -25.09 15.17 0.01
N ALA A 86 -25.52 14.09 0.65
CA ALA A 86 -24.80 12.82 0.72
C ALA A 86 -24.63 12.18 -0.68
N ALA A 87 -25.66 12.22 -1.51
CA ALA A 87 -25.60 11.72 -2.88
C ALA A 87 -24.68 12.56 -3.77
N ILE A 88 -24.72 13.88 -3.67
CA ILE A 88 -23.84 14.79 -4.42
C ILE A 88 -22.39 14.58 -3.99
N THR A 89 -22.11 14.58 -2.68
CA THR A 89 -20.76 14.35 -2.14
C THR A 89 -20.22 12.97 -2.51
N ALA A 90 -21.04 11.92 -2.39
CA ALA A 90 -20.68 10.59 -2.88
C ALA A 90 -20.39 10.61 -4.38
N SER A 91 -21.26 11.22 -5.21
CA SER A 91 -21.05 11.28 -6.66
C SER A 91 -19.79 12.04 -7.04
N LEU A 92 -19.47 13.14 -6.34
CA LEU A 92 -18.26 13.92 -6.58
C LEU A 92 -17.02 13.13 -6.16
N LEU A 93 -17.07 12.42 -5.04
CA LEU A 93 -16.00 11.52 -4.60
C LEU A 93 -15.80 10.36 -5.59
N PHE A 94 -16.88 9.73 -6.06
CA PHE A 94 -16.81 8.66 -7.06
C PHE A 94 -16.29 9.18 -8.42
N ARG A 95 -16.72 10.36 -8.86
CA ARG A 95 -16.21 11.00 -10.09
C ARG A 95 -14.74 11.39 -9.97
N LYS A 96 -14.29 11.90 -8.82
CA LYS A 96 -12.87 12.18 -8.55
C LYS A 96 -12.01 10.91 -8.56
N ARG A 97 -12.57 9.79 -8.11
CA ARG A 97 -11.85 8.51 -8.06
C ARG A 97 -11.62 7.92 -9.46
N GLY A 98 -12.57 8.14 -10.39
CA GLY A 98 -12.48 7.67 -11.78
C GLY A 98 -11.66 8.56 -12.73
N ARG A 99 -11.49 9.84 -12.42
CA ARG A 99 -10.73 10.79 -13.26
C ARG A 99 -9.27 10.80 -12.81
N GLY A 100 -8.52 9.80 -13.24
CA GLY A 100 -7.08 9.73 -13.03
C GLY A 100 -6.38 10.84 -13.78
N ASP A 101 -5.71 11.73 -13.06
CA ASP A 101 -4.92 12.78 -13.68
C ASP A 101 -3.62 12.17 -14.20
N CYS A 102 -3.65 11.75 -15.46
CA CYS A 102 -2.50 11.17 -16.15
C CYS A 102 -1.56 12.25 -16.72
N ALA A 103 -1.73 13.51 -16.33
CA ALA A 103 -0.88 14.62 -16.76
C ALA A 103 0.59 14.42 -16.37
N ASP A 104 0.85 13.75 -15.25
CA ASP A 104 2.20 13.52 -14.71
C ASP A 104 2.86 12.22 -15.26
N LEU A 105 2.18 11.49 -16.14
CA LEU A 105 2.72 10.28 -16.75
C LEU A 105 3.51 10.61 -18.02
N ASN A 106 4.67 9.95 -18.18
CA ASN A 106 5.47 10.09 -19.40
C ASN A 106 4.74 9.46 -20.59
N GLU A 107 5.12 9.80 -21.82
CA GLU A 107 4.47 9.29 -23.04
C GLU A 107 4.48 7.75 -23.10
N THR A 108 5.61 7.14 -22.72
CA THR A 108 5.74 5.68 -22.60
C THR A 108 4.82 5.08 -21.53
N ASP A 109 4.62 5.78 -20.41
CA ASP A 109 3.74 5.33 -19.32
C ASP A 109 2.27 5.32 -19.79
N LYS A 110 1.87 6.37 -20.54
CA LYS A 110 0.54 6.45 -21.16
C LYS A 110 0.32 5.36 -22.20
N ALA A 111 1.32 5.09 -23.04
CA ALA A 111 1.25 4.01 -24.02
C ALA A 111 1.03 2.65 -23.35
N ILE A 112 1.70 2.37 -22.23
CA ILE A 112 1.50 1.13 -21.46
C ILE A 112 0.06 1.04 -20.92
N ILE A 113 -0.48 2.14 -20.39
CA ILE A 113 -1.86 2.18 -19.87
C ILE A 113 -2.87 1.98 -21.01
N ASN A 114 -2.68 2.65 -22.15
CA ASN A 114 -3.55 2.51 -23.31
C ASN A 114 -3.52 1.07 -23.84
N ALA A 115 -2.34 0.48 -23.99
CA ALA A 115 -2.20 -0.92 -24.38
C ALA A 115 -2.91 -1.88 -23.40
N LEU A 116 -2.93 -1.56 -22.10
CA LEU A 116 -3.72 -2.31 -21.12
C LEU A 116 -5.22 -2.11 -21.30
N ILE A 117 -5.68 -0.87 -21.56
CA ILE A 117 -7.10 -0.56 -21.81
C ILE A 117 -7.61 -1.32 -23.04
N ASP A 118 -6.86 -1.29 -24.13
CA ASP A 118 -7.21 -1.95 -25.40
C ASP A 118 -7.33 -3.48 -25.24
N ARG A 119 -6.59 -4.05 -24.28
CA ARG A 119 -6.60 -5.50 -23.94
C ARG A 119 -7.61 -5.87 -22.85
N GLY A 120 -8.54 -4.97 -22.50
CA GLY A 120 -9.56 -5.24 -21.48
C GLY A 120 -9.07 -5.08 -20.04
N GLY A 121 -7.99 -4.31 -19.84
CA GLY A 121 -7.44 -3.96 -18.54
C GLY A 121 -6.50 -5.02 -17.93
N VAL A 122 -6.16 -6.08 -18.66
CA VAL A 122 -5.26 -7.12 -18.18
C VAL A 122 -4.38 -7.67 -19.30
N ALA A 123 -3.07 -7.77 -19.08
CA ALA A 123 -2.13 -8.32 -20.05
C ALA A 123 -0.94 -9.01 -19.37
N GLU A 124 -0.27 -9.93 -20.07
CA GLU A 124 1.04 -10.42 -19.62
C GLU A 124 2.16 -9.43 -19.95
N ARG A 125 3.25 -9.43 -19.16
CA ARG A 125 4.40 -8.57 -19.42
C ARG A 125 5.01 -8.83 -20.81
N THR A 126 5.07 -10.08 -21.26
CA THR A 126 5.60 -10.44 -22.59
C THR A 126 4.75 -9.86 -23.70
N GLU A 127 3.42 -9.94 -23.57
CA GLU A 127 2.49 -9.34 -24.53
C GLU A 127 2.62 -7.82 -24.61
N LEU A 128 2.80 -7.15 -23.46
CA LEU A 128 3.07 -5.71 -23.44
C LEU A 128 4.43 -5.37 -24.04
N GLN A 129 5.43 -6.24 -23.87
CA GLN A 129 6.75 -6.05 -24.45
C GLN A 129 6.70 -6.08 -25.98
N GLU A 130 6.00 -7.06 -26.55
CA GLU A 130 5.81 -7.21 -27.99
C GLU A 130 4.94 -6.08 -28.57
N ALA A 131 3.88 -5.68 -27.86
CA ALA A 131 2.97 -4.64 -28.33
C ALA A 131 3.59 -3.24 -28.38
N LEU A 132 4.47 -2.92 -27.44
CA LEU A 132 5.10 -1.61 -27.33
C LEU A 132 6.52 -1.56 -27.92
N ASP A 133 7.03 -2.69 -28.40
CA ASP A 133 8.42 -2.86 -28.87
C ASP A 133 9.47 -2.30 -27.89
N LEU A 134 9.25 -2.56 -26.60
CA LEU A 134 10.09 -2.03 -25.51
C LEU A 134 11.12 -3.05 -25.03
N PRO A 135 12.35 -2.63 -24.68
CA PRO A 135 13.30 -3.49 -23.99
C PRO A 135 12.73 -4.00 -22.66
N LYS A 136 13.01 -5.28 -22.33
CA LYS A 136 12.53 -5.94 -21.10
C LYS A 136 12.81 -5.15 -19.82
N THR A 137 14.00 -4.57 -19.70
CA THR A 137 14.44 -3.78 -18.53
C THR A 137 13.71 -2.44 -18.44
N THR A 138 13.50 -1.78 -19.59
CA THR A 138 12.73 -0.52 -19.70
C THR A 138 11.30 -0.76 -19.29
N LEU A 139 10.62 -1.73 -19.88
CA LEU A 139 9.24 -2.07 -19.53
C LEU A 139 9.12 -2.42 -18.04
N HIS A 140 10.06 -3.19 -17.50
CA HIS A 140 10.06 -3.52 -16.07
C HIS A 140 10.12 -2.28 -15.17
N ARG A 141 11.00 -1.32 -15.48
CA ARG A 141 11.11 -0.06 -14.74
C ARG A 141 9.81 0.75 -14.78
N HIS A 142 9.20 0.87 -15.96
CA HIS A 142 7.93 1.59 -16.14
C HIS A 142 6.76 0.89 -15.44
N LEU A 143 6.66 -0.43 -15.52
CA LEU A 143 5.64 -1.20 -14.81
C LEU A 143 5.78 -1.06 -13.29
N HIS A 144 6.98 -1.15 -12.74
CA HIS A 144 7.19 -0.95 -11.29
C HIS A 144 6.89 0.49 -10.86
N LYS A 145 7.23 1.49 -11.69
CA LYS A 145 6.88 2.89 -11.47
C LYS A 145 5.35 3.07 -11.43
N LEU A 146 4.63 2.56 -12.45
CA LEU A 146 3.17 2.62 -12.53
C LEU A 146 2.49 1.86 -11.39
N ALA A 147 3.05 0.73 -10.95
CA ALA A 147 2.55 -0.02 -9.81
C ALA A 147 2.73 0.74 -8.50
N LYS A 148 3.89 1.39 -8.32
CA LYS A 148 4.17 2.25 -7.15
C LYS A 148 3.18 3.42 -7.07
N TYR A 149 2.80 3.99 -8.20
CA TYR A 149 1.81 5.07 -8.26
C TYR A 149 0.35 4.60 -8.24
N GLY A 150 0.11 3.28 -8.20
CA GLY A 150 -1.24 2.72 -8.07
C GLY A 150 -2.06 2.71 -9.36
N TYR A 151 -1.45 2.90 -10.53
CA TYR A 151 -2.15 2.77 -11.81
C TYR A 151 -2.38 1.30 -12.19
N ILE A 152 -1.45 0.42 -11.81
CA ILE A 152 -1.48 -1.01 -12.14
C ILE A 152 -1.15 -1.89 -10.93
N LYS A 153 -1.52 -3.16 -11.02
CA LYS A 153 -1.16 -4.22 -10.09
C LYS A 153 -0.39 -5.32 -10.82
N LEU A 154 0.73 -5.74 -10.23
CA LEU A 154 1.54 -6.83 -10.75
C LEU A 154 1.20 -8.10 -9.97
N GLU A 155 0.76 -9.14 -10.67
CA GLU A 155 0.39 -10.43 -10.10
C GLU A 155 1.23 -11.52 -10.75
N GLN A 156 1.73 -12.48 -9.96
CA GLN A 156 2.55 -13.57 -10.45
C GLN A 156 1.68 -14.83 -10.58
N LEU A 157 1.42 -15.25 -11.82
CA LEU A 157 0.55 -16.40 -12.13
C LEU A 157 1.33 -17.39 -13.01
N GLY A 158 1.46 -18.63 -12.55
CA GLY A 158 2.08 -19.71 -13.34
C GLY A 158 3.53 -19.44 -13.75
N GLY A 159 4.30 -18.69 -12.95
CA GLY A 159 5.67 -18.30 -13.28
C GLY A 159 5.78 -17.12 -14.26
N ARG A 160 4.65 -16.58 -14.71
CA ARG A 160 4.58 -15.39 -15.57
C ARG A 160 4.08 -14.19 -14.77
N GLN A 161 4.43 -12.99 -15.24
CA GLN A 161 4.04 -11.73 -14.61
C GLN A 161 2.85 -11.14 -15.36
N ARG A 162 1.69 -11.14 -14.70
CA ARG A 162 0.45 -10.55 -15.17
C ARG A 162 0.32 -9.13 -14.66
N VAL A 163 -0.16 -8.24 -15.51
CA VAL A 163 -0.37 -6.83 -15.20
C VAL A 163 -1.85 -6.53 -15.30
N LYS A 164 -2.42 -5.98 -14.23
CA LYS A 164 -3.83 -5.59 -14.14
C LYS A 164 -3.95 -4.08 -13.96
N LEU A 165 -4.78 -3.44 -14.77
CA LEU A 165 -5.07 -2.00 -14.67
C LEU A 165 -6.00 -1.74 -13.48
N LEU A 166 -5.64 -0.76 -12.65
CA LEU A 166 -6.45 -0.32 -11.50
C LEU A 166 -7.13 1.02 -11.79
N ARG A 167 -6.42 1.91 -12.48
CA ARG A 167 -6.90 3.26 -12.79
C ARG A 167 -6.74 3.53 -14.27
N LYS A 168 -7.81 4.02 -14.90
CA LYS A 168 -7.78 4.46 -16.29
C LYS A 168 -7.27 5.90 -16.35
N CYS A 169 -6.51 6.16 -17.40
CA CYS A 169 -6.51 7.44 -18.09
C CYS A 169 -7.71 7.40 -19.07
#